data_AF-A0A270B3X9-F1
#
_entry.id   AF-A0A270B3X9-F1
#
_cell.length_a   1.000
_cell.length_b   1.000
_cell.length_c   1.000
_cell.angle_alpha   90.00
_cell.angle_beta   90.00
_cell.angle_gamma   90.00
#
_symmetry.space_group_name_H-M   'P 1'
#
loop_
_entity.id
_entity.type
_entity.pdbx_description
1 polymer ?
#
loop_
_entity_poly.entity_id
_entity_poly.type
_entity_poly.pdbx_seq_one_letter_code
_entity_poly.pdbx_strand_id
1 'polypeptide(L)'
;MTVQTYGRLRTLGDPDHLPALSPEYLHARPALGLGPLDPAPRILLLYGSLRERSYSRLVVEETARLLRLFGCETRIFDPSDLPLPDQVADDDHPAVEELRQHSIWSEGQVWCSPERHGQITGIMKAQVDHLPLAYKGLRPTQGRTLAVMQVSAGSQSFNSVNTLRILGRWMRMITIPNQSSVAKAYQEFDESGRMIRSSYYDRIVDVAEELVRFTVLTRVHADQLVDRYSERKDRKEPVITPAELAKLPGA
;
A
#
# COMPACT_ATOMS: atom_id res chain seq x y z
N MET A 1 3.03 0.45 -29.07
CA MET A 1 3.24 0.70 -27.62
C MET A 1 4.25 -0.33 -27.15
N THR A 2 5.48 0.07 -26.85
CA THR A 2 6.47 -0.83 -26.25
C THR A 2 5.95 -1.26 -24.89
N VAL A 3 5.80 -2.57 -24.67
CA VAL A 3 5.42 -3.13 -23.36
C VAL A 3 6.50 -2.72 -22.37
N GLN A 4 6.14 -1.85 -21.43
CA GLN A 4 7.06 -1.44 -20.37
C GLN A 4 7.33 -2.68 -19.49
N THR A 5 8.58 -3.15 -19.52
CA THR A 5 9.00 -4.33 -18.77
C THR A 5 9.53 -3.87 -17.42
N TYR A 6 8.92 -4.36 -16.34
CA TYR A 6 9.33 -4.06 -14.96
C TYR A 6 10.28 -5.14 -14.45
N GLY A 7 11.44 -4.74 -13.93
CA GLY A 7 12.51 -5.66 -13.51
C GLY A 7 12.49 -5.98 -12.01
N ARG A 8 11.74 -5.22 -11.20
CA ARG A 8 11.77 -5.25 -9.73
C ARG A 8 10.42 -5.60 -9.13
N LEU A 9 9.73 -6.54 -9.76
CA LEU A 9 8.52 -7.13 -9.19
C LEU A 9 8.81 -8.56 -8.75
N ARG A 10 8.45 -8.86 -7.50
CA ARG A 10 8.50 -10.23 -6.99
C ARG A 10 7.44 -11.07 -7.69
N THR A 11 7.81 -12.29 -8.07
CA THR A 11 6.83 -13.30 -8.47
C THR A 11 6.15 -13.87 -7.23
N LEU A 12 4.82 -13.92 -7.23
CA LEU A 12 4.04 -14.53 -6.17
C LEU A 12 3.83 -16.02 -6.46
N GLY A 13 4.46 -16.89 -5.67
CA GLY A 13 4.24 -18.34 -5.75
C GLY A 13 2.86 -18.74 -5.21
N ASP A 14 2.24 -19.75 -5.82
CA ASP A 14 0.93 -20.30 -5.44
C ASP A 14 -0.13 -19.25 -5.12
N PRO A 15 -0.46 -18.34 -6.07
CA PRO A 15 -1.29 -17.17 -5.80
C PRO A 15 -2.71 -17.51 -5.34
N ASP A 16 -3.24 -18.67 -5.76
CA ASP A 16 -4.62 -19.09 -5.49
C ASP A 16 -4.72 -20.11 -4.35
N HIS A 17 -3.60 -20.44 -3.69
CA HIS A 17 -3.57 -21.40 -2.59
C HIS A 17 -3.57 -20.70 -1.22
N LEU A 18 -4.71 -20.66 -0.52
CA LEU A 18 -4.87 -20.03 0.80
C LEU A 18 -5.35 -21.03 1.87
N PRO A 19 -4.50 -21.96 2.36
CA PRO A 19 -4.93 -23.05 3.23
C PRO A 19 -5.31 -22.62 4.66
N ALA A 20 -4.79 -21.48 5.13
CA ALA A 20 -5.09 -20.95 6.45
C ALA A 20 -6.48 -20.29 6.52
N LEU A 21 -7.01 -19.83 5.38
CA LEU A 21 -8.32 -19.19 5.26
C LEU A 21 -9.44 -20.20 5.49
N SER A 22 -10.51 -19.75 6.14
CA SER A 22 -11.77 -20.50 6.30
C SER A 22 -12.81 -19.94 5.31
N PRO A 23 -13.03 -20.57 4.14
CA PRO A 23 -13.84 -20.00 3.07
C PRO A 23 -15.30 -19.76 3.44
N GLU A 24 -15.83 -20.48 4.43
CA GLU A 24 -17.21 -20.37 4.91
C GLU A 24 -17.55 -19.01 5.55
N TYR A 25 -16.53 -18.23 5.95
CA TYR A 25 -16.70 -16.88 6.51
C TYR A 25 -16.32 -15.76 5.54
N LEU A 26 -15.87 -16.11 4.32
CA LEU A 26 -15.30 -15.16 3.38
C LEU A 26 -16.35 -14.34 2.63
N HIS A 27 -16.22 -13.02 2.64
CA HIS A 27 -16.87 -12.17 1.65
C HIS A 27 -16.03 -12.10 0.38
N ALA A 28 -16.25 -13.01 -0.57
CA ALA A 28 -15.43 -13.11 -1.80
C ALA A 28 -15.32 -11.81 -2.64
N ARG A 29 -16.30 -10.90 -2.50
CA ARG A 29 -16.28 -9.56 -3.12
C ARG A 29 -16.54 -8.50 -2.04
N PRO A 30 -15.55 -8.16 -1.20
CA PRO A 30 -15.80 -7.41 0.03
C PRO A 30 -16.29 -5.98 -0.21
N ALA A 31 -16.08 -5.43 -1.42
CA ALA A 31 -16.49 -4.08 -1.82
C ALA A 31 -17.71 -4.06 -2.76
N LEU A 32 -18.45 -5.16 -2.90
CA LEU A 32 -19.68 -5.18 -3.70
C LEU A 32 -20.67 -4.12 -3.19
N GLY A 33 -21.13 -3.24 -4.08
CA GLY A 33 -22.04 -2.14 -3.75
C GLY A 33 -21.37 -0.83 -3.29
N LEU A 34 -20.04 -0.80 -3.08
CA LEU A 34 -19.31 0.42 -2.70
C LEU A 34 -18.80 1.23 -3.90
N GLY A 35 -18.57 0.59 -5.05
CA GLY A 35 -18.02 1.23 -6.23
C GLY A 35 -17.64 0.23 -7.32
N PRO A 36 -17.12 0.71 -8.47
CA PRO A 36 -16.73 -0.15 -9.57
C PRO A 36 -15.51 -0.99 -9.20
N LEU A 37 -15.56 -2.28 -9.54
CA LEU A 37 -14.46 -3.24 -9.37
C LEU A 37 -13.65 -3.46 -10.66
N ASP A 38 -14.12 -2.93 -11.79
CA ASP A 38 -13.43 -2.95 -13.07
C ASP A 38 -13.05 -1.51 -13.47
N PRO A 39 -11.77 -1.22 -13.82
CA PRO A 39 -10.61 -2.11 -13.74
C PRO A 39 -10.33 -2.57 -12.30
N ALA A 40 -9.68 -3.72 -12.15
CA ALA A 40 -9.28 -4.27 -10.85
C ALA A 40 -8.59 -3.22 -9.97
N PRO A 41 -8.91 -3.12 -8.66
CA PRO A 41 -8.22 -2.20 -7.76
C PRO A 41 -6.72 -2.51 -7.72
N ARG A 42 -5.88 -1.48 -7.81
CA ARG A 42 -4.42 -1.62 -7.95
C ARG A 42 -3.72 -1.43 -6.62
N ILE A 43 -3.09 -2.48 -6.10
CA ILE A 43 -2.41 -2.43 -4.81
C ILE A 43 -0.91 -2.67 -4.94
N LEU A 44 -0.11 -1.69 -4.51
CA LEU A 44 1.34 -1.83 -4.38
C LEU A 44 1.71 -2.30 -2.98
N LEU A 45 2.54 -3.34 -2.86
CA LEU A 45 3.00 -3.86 -1.59
C LEU A 45 4.51 -3.69 -1.44
N LEU A 46 4.92 -3.17 -0.28
CA LEU A 46 6.31 -2.89 0.09
C LEU A 46 6.68 -3.66 1.38
N TYR A 47 7.88 -4.22 1.45
CA TYR A 47 8.38 -4.96 2.61
C TYR A 47 9.75 -4.47 3.11
N GLY A 48 10.01 -4.61 4.41
CA GLY A 48 11.17 -4.02 5.07
C GLY A 48 12.39 -4.93 5.30
N SER A 49 12.56 -6.04 4.58
CA SER A 49 13.74 -6.89 4.77
C SER A 49 14.14 -7.71 3.55
N LEU A 50 15.43 -7.63 3.20
CA LEU A 50 16.08 -8.36 2.11
C LEU A 50 16.65 -9.73 2.53
N ARG A 51 16.37 -10.20 3.74
CA ARG A 51 16.78 -11.55 4.15
C ARG A 51 16.16 -12.59 3.21
N GLU A 52 16.90 -13.67 2.97
CA GLU A 52 16.39 -14.81 2.22
C GLU A 52 15.06 -15.29 2.79
N ARG A 53 15.01 -15.54 4.10
CA ARG A 53 13.76 -15.78 4.86
C ARG A 53 13.30 -14.52 5.58
N SER A 54 12.51 -13.70 4.89
CA SER A 54 11.98 -12.42 5.38
C SER A 54 10.50 -12.55 5.76
N TYR A 55 10.18 -12.57 7.05
CA TYR A 55 8.79 -12.69 7.51
C TYR A 55 7.91 -11.51 7.10
N SER A 56 8.46 -10.30 6.97
CA SER A 56 7.69 -9.16 6.44
C SER A 56 7.35 -9.35 4.96
N ARG A 57 8.25 -9.98 4.18
CA ARG A 57 7.97 -10.34 2.79
C ARG A 57 6.92 -11.45 2.72
N LEU A 58 7.03 -12.48 3.57
CA LEU A 58 6.04 -13.58 3.60
C LEU A 58 4.64 -13.08 4.00
N VAL A 59 4.53 -12.17 5.00
CA VAL A 59 3.25 -11.50 5.32
C VAL A 59 2.71 -10.74 4.10
N VAL A 60 3.56 -10.00 3.39
CA VAL A 60 3.16 -9.28 2.17
C VAL A 60 2.69 -10.23 1.07
N GLU A 61 3.35 -11.38 0.89
CA GLU A 61 2.95 -12.40 -0.08
C GLU A 61 1.58 -13.01 0.28
N GLU A 62 1.30 -13.32 1.56
CA GLU A 62 -0.03 -13.78 1.98
C GLU A 62 -1.11 -12.71 1.78
N THR A 63 -0.81 -11.44 2.12
CA THR A 63 -1.73 -10.32 1.85
C THR A 63 -1.99 -10.18 0.35
N ALA A 64 -0.98 -10.36 -0.51
CA ALA A 64 -1.16 -10.31 -1.95
C ALA A 64 -2.08 -11.43 -2.47
N ARG A 65 -1.99 -12.66 -1.93
CA ARG A 65 -2.93 -13.75 -2.27
C ARG A 65 -4.37 -13.36 -1.92
N LEU A 66 -4.58 -12.81 -0.72
CA LEU A 66 -5.90 -12.35 -0.27
C LEU A 66 -6.45 -11.23 -1.15
N LEU A 67 -5.63 -10.23 -1.47
CA LEU A 67 -6.04 -9.13 -2.35
C LEU A 67 -6.40 -9.61 -3.76
N ARG A 68 -5.64 -10.57 -4.32
CA ARG A 68 -5.97 -11.21 -5.60
C ARG A 68 -7.28 -11.98 -5.54
N LEU A 69 -7.50 -12.74 -4.47
CA LEU A 69 -8.78 -13.42 -4.20
C LEU A 69 -9.95 -12.44 -4.16
N PHE A 70 -9.74 -11.24 -3.62
CA PHE A 70 -10.73 -10.15 -3.58
C PHE A 70 -10.84 -9.33 -4.88
N GLY A 71 -10.12 -9.72 -5.94
CA GLY A 71 -10.21 -9.12 -7.28
C GLY A 71 -9.28 -7.94 -7.53
N CYS A 72 -8.22 -7.77 -6.74
CA CYS A 72 -7.22 -6.72 -6.96
C CYS A 72 -6.08 -7.16 -7.90
N GLU A 73 -5.51 -6.21 -8.63
CA GLU A 73 -4.20 -6.34 -9.26
C GLU A 73 -3.14 -5.96 -8.22
N THR A 74 -2.16 -6.84 -7.98
CA THR A 74 -1.12 -6.63 -6.96
C THR A 74 0.27 -6.56 -7.57
N ARG A 75 1.09 -5.62 -7.11
CA ARG A 75 2.53 -5.55 -7.42
C ARG A 75 3.34 -5.52 -6.13
N ILE A 76 4.31 -6.42 -5.99
CA ILE A 76 5.21 -6.46 -4.83
C ILE A 76 6.57 -5.97 -5.32
N PHE A 77 7.00 -4.79 -4.86
CA PHE A 77 8.28 -4.21 -5.27
C PHE A 77 9.45 -4.96 -4.60
N ASP A 78 10.49 -5.27 -5.36
CA ASP A 78 11.76 -5.84 -4.87
C ASP A 78 12.80 -4.72 -4.68
N PRO A 79 13.14 -4.34 -3.43
CA PRO A 79 14.07 -3.25 -3.16
C PRO A 79 15.54 -3.71 -3.08
N SER A 80 15.91 -4.87 -3.64
CA SER A 80 17.25 -5.47 -3.49
C SER A 80 18.39 -4.59 -3.99
N ASP A 81 18.16 -3.78 -5.02
CA ASP A 81 19.13 -2.84 -5.59
C ASP A 81 18.72 -1.37 -5.41
N LEU A 82 17.77 -1.07 -4.51
CA LEU A 82 17.35 0.30 -4.22
C LEU A 82 18.46 1.02 -3.42
N PRO A 83 19.02 2.14 -3.94
CA PRO A 83 20.06 2.89 -3.23
C PRO A 83 19.47 3.60 -2.00
N LEU A 84 20.34 4.00 -1.07
CA LEU A 84 19.93 4.99 -0.06
C LEU A 84 19.62 6.32 -0.76
N PRO A 85 18.71 7.14 -0.21
CA PRO A 85 18.51 8.51 -0.68
C PRO A 85 19.83 9.27 -0.76
N ASP A 86 20.02 10.04 -1.83
CA ASP A 86 21.21 10.87 -2.11
C ASP A 86 22.52 10.08 -2.34
N GLN A 87 22.49 8.73 -2.33
CA GLN A 87 23.67 7.91 -2.63
C GLN A 87 24.02 7.93 -4.13
N VAL A 88 23.00 8.06 -4.98
CA VAL A 88 23.14 8.30 -6.42
C VAL A 88 22.69 9.73 -6.67
N ALA A 89 23.41 10.48 -7.50
CA ALA A 89 23.09 11.88 -7.78
C ALA A 89 21.64 12.02 -8.24
N ASP A 90 20.89 12.94 -7.61
CA ASP A 90 19.47 13.23 -7.88
C ASP A 90 18.53 12.01 -7.76
N ASP A 91 18.96 10.95 -7.06
CA ASP A 91 18.31 9.64 -7.03
C ASP A 91 18.04 9.06 -8.44
N ASP A 92 18.88 9.39 -9.43
CA ASP A 92 18.76 8.89 -10.80
C ASP A 92 19.20 7.43 -10.90
N HIS A 93 18.33 6.55 -10.42
CA HIS A 93 18.55 5.11 -10.38
C HIS A 93 17.32 4.35 -10.91
N PRO A 94 17.50 3.30 -11.73
CA PRO A 94 16.37 2.55 -12.29
C PRO A 94 15.40 1.99 -11.25
N ALA A 95 15.91 1.57 -10.09
CA ALA A 95 15.07 1.09 -8.98
C ALA A 95 14.17 2.18 -8.39
N VAL A 96 14.67 3.42 -8.31
CA VAL A 96 13.93 4.57 -7.79
C VAL A 96 12.84 4.96 -8.76
N GLU A 97 13.15 5.06 -10.05
CA GLU A 97 12.15 5.35 -11.08
C GLU A 97 11.05 4.28 -11.13
N GLU A 98 11.43 3.00 -11.08
CA GLU A 98 10.47 1.89 -11.09
C GLU A 98 9.56 1.90 -9.84
N LEU A 99 10.12 2.15 -8.64
CA LEU A 99 9.34 2.31 -7.42
C LEU A 99 8.33 3.47 -7.54
N ARG A 100 8.77 4.63 -8.04
CA ARG A 100 7.90 5.80 -8.25
C ARG A 100 6.79 5.50 -9.25
N GLN A 101 7.07 4.79 -10.34
CA GLN A 101 6.08 4.36 -11.33
C GLN A 101 5.04 3.41 -10.74
N HIS A 102 5.46 2.43 -9.91
CA HIS A 102 4.52 1.55 -9.22
C HIS A 102 3.67 2.29 -8.20
N SER A 103 4.23 3.27 -7.51
CA SER A 103 3.47 4.13 -6.60
C SER A 103 2.41 4.95 -7.35
N ILE A 104 2.80 5.55 -8.49
CA ILE A 104 1.87 6.26 -9.39
C ILE A 104 0.75 5.33 -9.89
N TRP A 105 1.08 4.10 -10.29
CA TRP A 105 0.13 3.09 -10.76
C TRP A 105 -0.89 2.68 -9.69
N SER A 106 -0.48 2.64 -8.42
CA SER A 106 -1.30 2.16 -7.32
C SER A 106 -2.51 3.05 -7.01
N GLU A 107 -3.57 2.46 -6.51
CA GLU A 107 -4.75 3.13 -5.92
C GLU A 107 -4.78 2.94 -4.39
N GLY A 108 -4.14 1.88 -3.92
CA GLY A 108 -3.86 1.61 -2.51
C GLY A 108 -2.50 0.95 -2.31
N GLN A 109 -1.99 0.96 -1.08
CA GLN A 109 -0.71 0.31 -0.76
C GLN A 109 -0.77 -0.51 0.54
N VAL A 110 0.15 -1.47 0.66
CA VAL A 110 0.44 -2.21 1.88
C VAL A 110 1.91 -2.02 2.23
N TRP A 111 2.20 -1.55 3.45
CA TRP A 111 3.57 -1.43 3.94
C TRP A 111 3.79 -2.37 5.13
N CYS A 112 4.73 -3.30 5.00
CA CYS A 112 5.08 -4.24 6.07
C CYS A 112 6.55 -4.10 6.49
N SER A 113 6.81 -3.57 7.69
CA SER A 113 8.17 -3.52 8.24
C SER A 113 8.36 -4.57 9.34
N PRO A 114 9.48 -5.29 9.36
CA PRO A 114 9.91 -5.91 10.61
C PRO A 114 10.40 -4.84 11.59
N GLU A 115 10.56 -5.24 12.84
CA GLU A 115 11.29 -4.43 13.83
C GLU A 115 12.77 -4.79 13.86
N ARG A 116 13.62 -3.78 13.66
CA ARG A 116 15.06 -3.88 13.87
C ARG A 116 15.45 -2.87 14.95
N HIS A 117 16.03 -3.38 16.04
CA HIS A 117 16.32 -2.56 17.23
C HIS A 117 15.07 -1.78 17.74
N GLY A 118 13.89 -2.42 17.67
CA GLY A 118 12.63 -1.88 18.17
C GLY A 118 11.99 -0.79 17.29
N GLN A 119 12.49 -0.57 16.07
CA GLN A 119 12.03 0.47 15.15
C GLN A 119 11.79 -0.08 13.73
N ILE A 120 11.17 0.74 12.89
CA ILE A 120 11.07 0.52 11.44
C ILE A 120 12.47 0.25 10.86
N THR A 121 12.56 -0.61 9.84
CA THR A 121 13.84 -0.88 9.16
C THR A 121 14.28 0.27 8.25
N GLY A 122 15.60 0.39 8.08
CA GLY A 122 16.18 1.27 7.05
C GLY A 122 15.71 0.92 5.63
N ILE A 123 15.49 -0.37 5.32
CA ILE A 123 14.98 -0.82 4.01
C ILE A 123 13.55 -0.30 3.76
N MET A 124 12.66 -0.42 4.75
CA MET A 124 11.31 0.12 4.62
C MET A 124 11.33 1.64 4.52
N LYS A 125 12.17 2.30 5.33
CA LYS A 125 12.30 3.76 5.34
C LYS A 125 12.85 4.30 4.02
N ALA A 126 13.88 3.67 3.45
CA ALA A 126 14.46 4.05 2.16
C ALA A 126 13.44 3.99 1.02
N GLN A 127 12.59 2.95 0.98
CA GLN A 127 11.50 2.88 0.00
C GLN A 127 10.53 4.06 0.13
N VAL A 128 10.11 4.41 1.36
CA VAL A 128 9.20 5.55 1.56
C VAL A 128 9.87 6.88 1.25
N ASP A 129 11.15 7.04 1.58
CA ASP A 129 11.92 8.27 1.32
C ASP A 129 12.08 8.55 -0.18
N HIS A 130 12.13 7.51 -1.01
CA HIS A 130 12.16 7.63 -2.47
C HIS A 130 10.82 7.99 -3.12
N LEU A 131 9.74 8.08 -2.34
CA LEU A 131 8.42 8.51 -2.81
C LEU A 131 8.22 10.01 -2.53
N PRO A 132 8.32 10.88 -3.54
CA PRO A 132 8.10 12.31 -3.32
C PRO A 132 6.61 12.65 -3.22
N LEU A 133 6.28 13.76 -2.53
CA LEU A 133 4.92 14.31 -2.51
C LEU A 133 4.47 14.88 -3.87
N ALA A 134 5.41 15.32 -4.69
CA ALA A 134 5.20 15.81 -6.05
C ALA A 134 6.35 15.35 -6.96
N TYR A 135 6.02 14.81 -8.13
CA TYR A 135 6.98 14.34 -9.14
C TYR A 135 6.45 14.64 -10.53
N LYS A 136 7.10 15.52 -11.28
CA LYS A 136 6.70 15.88 -12.67
C LYS A 136 5.20 16.21 -12.80
N GLY A 137 4.65 16.95 -11.83
CA GLY A 137 3.23 17.31 -11.78
C GLY A 137 2.29 16.22 -11.24
N LEU A 138 2.80 15.01 -11.00
CA LEU A 138 2.06 13.90 -10.41
C LEU A 138 2.24 13.88 -8.89
N ARG A 139 1.29 13.27 -8.18
CA ARG A 139 1.32 13.06 -6.72
C ARG A 139 1.27 11.55 -6.46
N PRO A 140 2.42 10.85 -6.33
CA PRO A 140 2.50 9.39 -6.32
C PRO A 140 1.74 8.70 -5.18
N THR A 141 1.56 9.34 -4.03
CA THR A 141 0.93 8.73 -2.85
C THR A 141 -0.38 9.40 -2.44
N GLN A 142 -0.55 10.68 -2.77
CA GLN A 142 -1.62 11.50 -2.22
C GLN A 142 -3.01 10.96 -2.62
N GLY A 143 -3.92 10.85 -1.63
CA GLY A 143 -5.30 10.39 -1.84
C GLY A 143 -5.45 8.87 -2.01
N ARG A 144 -4.37 8.10 -2.01
CA ARG A 144 -4.39 6.63 -2.07
C ARG A 144 -4.58 6.02 -0.69
N THR A 145 -5.16 4.84 -0.63
CA THR A 145 -5.33 4.09 0.64
C THR A 145 -4.03 3.44 1.09
N LEU A 146 -3.89 3.20 2.39
CA LEU A 146 -2.74 2.52 2.97
C LEU A 146 -3.16 1.56 4.08
N ALA A 147 -2.71 0.31 4.01
CA ALA A 147 -2.67 -0.60 5.14
C ALA A 147 -1.24 -0.72 5.68
N VAL A 148 -1.10 -0.71 7.00
CA VAL A 148 0.20 -0.85 7.67
C VAL A 148 0.28 -2.17 8.44
N MET A 149 1.41 -2.84 8.33
CA MET A 149 1.65 -4.15 8.92
C MET A 149 3.04 -4.21 9.54
N GLN A 150 3.25 -5.07 10.53
CA GLN A 150 4.57 -5.41 11.02
C GLN A 150 4.72 -6.86 11.41
N VAL A 151 5.98 -7.28 11.53
CA VAL A 151 6.38 -8.54 12.17
C VAL A 151 7.44 -8.28 13.24
N SER A 152 7.41 -9.03 14.32
CA SER A 152 8.48 -9.03 15.33
C SER A 152 8.95 -10.45 15.62
N ALA A 153 10.21 -10.59 16.07
CA ALA A 153 10.73 -11.86 16.55
C ALA A 153 10.40 -12.11 18.04
N GLY A 154 9.99 -11.06 18.77
CA GLY A 154 9.67 -11.13 20.19
C GLY A 154 8.18 -11.07 20.47
N SER A 155 7.83 -10.59 21.66
CA SER A 155 6.46 -10.25 22.03
C SER A 155 5.84 -9.25 21.04
N GLN A 156 4.50 -9.19 21.03
CA GLN A 156 3.79 -8.27 20.17
C GLN A 156 4.21 -6.83 20.47
N SER A 157 4.39 -6.06 19.42
CA SER A 157 4.79 -4.65 19.45
C SER A 157 3.97 -3.87 18.41
N PHE A 158 3.99 -2.56 18.49
CA PHE A 158 3.31 -1.68 17.54
C PHE A 158 4.19 -0.52 17.06
N ASN A 159 5.48 -0.53 17.39
CA ASN A 159 6.37 0.59 17.08
C ASN A 159 6.44 0.84 15.57
N SER A 160 6.67 -0.22 14.79
CA SER A 160 6.78 -0.09 13.34
C SER A 160 5.48 0.37 12.70
N VAL A 161 4.33 -0.22 13.03
CA VAL A 161 3.04 0.21 12.46
C VAL A 161 2.66 1.63 12.87
N ASN A 162 2.99 2.06 14.09
CA ASN A 162 2.75 3.43 14.53
C ASN A 162 3.59 4.43 13.70
N THR A 163 4.87 4.14 13.50
CA THR A 163 5.72 4.97 12.62
C THR A 163 5.22 4.96 11.18
N LEU A 164 4.86 3.79 10.64
CA LEU A 164 4.31 3.67 9.28
C LEU A 164 3.01 4.46 9.11
N ARG A 165 2.14 4.48 10.12
CA ARG A 165 0.90 5.28 10.10
C ARG A 165 1.19 6.77 10.05
N ILE A 166 2.18 7.24 10.83
CA ILE A 166 2.63 8.64 10.81
C ILE A 166 3.25 8.98 9.44
N LEU A 167 4.04 8.07 8.85
CA LEU A 167 4.59 8.22 7.50
C LEU A 167 3.46 8.29 6.47
N GLY A 168 2.47 7.40 6.53
CA GLY A 168 1.31 7.41 5.63
C GLY A 168 0.54 8.73 5.66
N ARG A 169 0.35 9.29 6.86
CA ARG A 169 -0.20 10.66 7.04
C ARG A 169 0.71 11.70 6.37
N TRP A 170 2.02 11.64 6.56
CA TRP A 170 2.97 12.57 5.91
C TRP A 170 2.87 12.49 4.38
N MET A 171 2.71 11.27 3.85
CA MET A 171 2.50 10.96 2.43
C MET A 171 1.08 11.27 1.93
N ARG A 172 0.23 11.85 2.79
CA ARG A 172 -1.17 12.23 2.50
C ARG A 172 -2.02 11.06 2.00
N MET A 173 -1.78 9.88 2.53
CA MET A 173 -2.53 8.66 2.26
C MET A 173 -3.70 8.51 3.25
N ILE A 174 -4.72 7.76 2.83
CA ILE A 174 -5.85 7.35 3.66
C ILE A 174 -5.46 6.04 4.35
N THR A 175 -4.78 6.13 5.49
CA THR A 175 -4.38 4.95 6.24
C THR A 175 -5.58 4.33 6.95
N ILE A 176 -5.98 3.12 6.54
CA ILE A 176 -7.15 2.43 7.10
C ILE A 176 -6.96 2.18 8.61
N PRO A 177 -8.05 2.13 9.42
CA PRO A 177 -7.94 1.98 10.86
C PRO A 177 -7.32 0.64 11.27
N ASN A 178 -7.70 -0.47 10.62
CA ASN A 178 -7.19 -1.78 10.97
C ASN A 178 -5.72 -1.97 10.55
N GLN A 179 -5.01 -2.83 11.27
CA GLN A 179 -3.58 -3.10 11.07
C GLN A 179 -3.18 -4.47 11.60
N SER A 180 -2.08 -5.01 11.07
CA SER A 180 -1.53 -6.31 11.51
C SER A 180 -0.19 -6.15 12.23
N SER A 181 -0.01 -6.90 13.32
CA SER A 181 1.27 -7.04 14.03
C SER A 181 1.44 -8.48 14.48
N VAL A 182 2.30 -9.21 13.75
CA VAL A 182 2.58 -10.63 14.00
C VAL A 182 3.74 -10.75 14.99
N ALA A 183 3.45 -11.24 16.19
CA ALA A 183 4.47 -11.51 17.21
C ALA A 183 5.14 -12.86 16.93
N LYS A 184 6.39 -13.03 17.40
CA LYS A 184 7.17 -14.26 17.24
C LYS A 184 7.02 -14.88 15.86
N ALA A 185 7.11 -14.07 14.80
CA ALA A 185 6.66 -14.45 13.46
C ALA A 185 7.28 -15.75 12.93
N TYR A 186 8.46 -16.15 13.42
CA TYR A 186 9.06 -17.45 13.11
C TYR A 186 8.22 -18.67 13.51
N GLN A 187 7.25 -18.54 14.41
CA GLN A 187 6.32 -19.60 14.82
C GLN A 187 5.06 -19.64 13.94
N GLU A 188 4.81 -18.57 13.19
CA GLU A 188 3.58 -18.39 12.41
C GLU A 188 3.74 -18.81 10.95
N PHE A 189 4.95 -19.22 10.54
CA PHE A 189 5.24 -19.64 9.17
C PHE A 189 5.85 -21.04 9.15
N ASP A 190 5.30 -21.91 8.31
CA ASP A 190 5.84 -23.25 8.07
C ASP A 190 7.14 -23.23 7.25
N GLU A 191 7.76 -24.40 7.04
CA GLU A 191 9.03 -24.51 6.31
C GLU A 191 8.95 -23.94 4.88
N SER A 192 7.81 -24.11 4.21
CA SER A 192 7.54 -23.58 2.86
C SER A 192 7.30 -22.06 2.83
N GLY A 193 7.28 -21.41 3.99
CA GLY A 193 7.07 -19.96 4.11
C GLY A 193 5.61 -19.56 4.02
N ARG A 194 4.67 -20.50 4.24
CA ARG A 194 3.24 -20.23 4.29
C ARG A 194 2.82 -19.97 5.72
N MET A 195 1.93 -19.00 5.90
CA MET A 195 1.42 -18.68 7.23
C MET A 195 0.45 -19.76 7.70
N ILE A 196 0.60 -20.22 8.94
CA ILE A 196 -0.30 -21.21 9.54
C ILE A 196 -1.63 -20.55 9.93
N ARG A 197 -2.66 -21.37 10.17
CA ARG A 197 -3.94 -20.87 10.71
C ARG A 197 -3.73 -20.34 12.13
N SER A 198 -3.94 -19.05 12.31
CA SER A 198 -3.87 -18.37 13.60
C SER A 198 -4.69 -17.09 13.58
N SER A 199 -4.93 -16.51 14.75
CA SER A 199 -5.60 -15.21 14.86
C SER A 199 -4.83 -14.08 14.17
N TYR A 200 -3.52 -14.25 13.95
CA TYR A 200 -2.74 -13.31 13.16
C TYR A 200 -3.10 -13.39 11.68
N TYR A 201 -3.33 -14.60 11.15
CA TYR A 201 -3.79 -14.76 9.77
C TYR A 201 -5.17 -14.14 9.58
N ASP A 202 -6.11 -14.41 10.50
CA ASP A 202 -7.46 -13.82 10.47
C ASP A 202 -7.39 -12.29 10.47
N ARG A 203 -6.51 -11.69 11.28
CA ARG A 203 -6.28 -10.25 11.26
C ARG A 203 -5.76 -9.74 9.91
N ILE A 204 -4.92 -10.50 9.22
CA ILE A 204 -4.44 -10.13 7.88
C ILE A 204 -5.60 -10.17 6.87
N VAL A 205 -6.51 -11.14 6.99
CA VAL A 205 -7.75 -11.20 6.19
C VAL A 205 -8.59 -9.94 6.43
N ASP A 206 -8.85 -9.56 7.69
CA ASP A 206 -9.61 -8.36 8.04
C ASP A 206 -9.00 -7.09 7.42
N VAL A 207 -7.67 -6.94 7.52
CA VAL A 207 -6.93 -5.80 6.98
C VAL A 207 -7.01 -5.76 5.45
N ALA A 208 -6.91 -6.91 4.79
CA ALA A 208 -7.05 -7.00 3.33
C ALA A 208 -8.48 -6.66 2.88
N GLU A 209 -9.51 -7.20 3.52
CA GLU A 209 -10.90 -6.86 3.22
C GLU A 209 -11.18 -5.35 3.37
N GLU A 210 -10.74 -4.77 4.50
CA GLU A 210 -10.91 -3.36 4.79
C GLU A 210 -10.17 -2.49 3.75
N LEU A 211 -8.94 -2.86 3.38
CA LEU A 211 -8.20 -2.14 2.35
C LEU A 211 -8.96 -2.14 1.02
N VAL A 212 -9.52 -3.28 0.59
CA VAL A 212 -10.29 -3.34 -0.67
C VAL A 212 -11.52 -2.46 -0.60
N ARG A 213 -12.29 -2.53 0.50
CA ARG A 213 -13.49 -1.69 0.71
C ARG A 213 -13.17 -0.21 0.61
N PHE A 214 -12.17 0.26 1.35
CA PHE A 214 -11.76 1.67 1.33
C PHE A 214 -11.21 2.08 -0.03
N THR A 215 -10.40 1.24 -0.68
CA THR A 215 -9.80 1.58 -1.98
C THR A 215 -10.87 1.77 -3.05
N VAL A 216 -11.83 0.85 -3.13
CA VAL A 216 -12.94 0.94 -4.08
C VAL A 216 -13.82 2.16 -3.80
N LEU A 217 -14.08 2.44 -2.52
CA LEU A 217 -14.87 3.60 -2.09
C LEU A 217 -14.20 4.93 -2.48
N THR A 218 -12.88 5.05 -2.33
CA THR A 218 -12.19 6.34 -2.47
C THR A 218 -11.59 6.60 -3.84
N ARG A 219 -11.22 5.56 -4.61
CA ARG A 219 -10.43 5.72 -5.85
C ARG A 219 -11.11 6.58 -6.92
N VAL A 220 -12.43 6.49 -7.04
CA VAL A 220 -13.21 7.28 -8.02
C VAL A 220 -13.34 8.76 -7.64
N HIS A 221 -13.01 9.09 -6.38
CA HIS A 221 -13.08 10.44 -5.83
C HIS A 221 -11.70 11.02 -5.50
N ALA A 222 -10.60 10.36 -5.91
CA ALA A 222 -9.25 10.74 -5.50
C ALA A 222 -8.94 12.22 -5.79
N ASP A 223 -9.26 12.71 -6.99
CA ASP A 223 -9.05 14.10 -7.39
C ASP A 223 -9.86 15.09 -6.55
N GLN A 224 -11.12 14.76 -6.27
CA GLN A 224 -12.00 15.59 -5.44
C GLN A 224 -11.52 15.64 -3.99
N LEU A 225 -11.10 14.50 -3.43
CA LEU A 225 -10.58 14.42 -2.05
C LEU A 225 -9.29 15.23 -1.86
N VAL A 226 -8.55 15.49 -2.94
CA VAL A 226 -7.29 16.23 -2.91
C VAL A 226 -7.38 17.65 -3.45
N ASP A 227 -8.57 18.10 -3.87
CA ASP A 227 -8.82 19.46 -4.30
C ASP A 227 -8.95 20.39 -3.09
N ARG A 228 -7.83 20.98 -2.66
CA ARG A 228 -7.73 21.76 -1.43
C ARG A 228 -7.96 23.25 -1.66
N TYR A 229 -8.76 23.85 -0.78
CA TYR A 229 -8.99 25.30 -0.72
C TYR A 229 -7.69 26.12 -0.75
N SER A 230 -6.71 25.77 0.09
CA SER A 230 -5.44 26.52 0.17
C SER A 230 -4.67 26.46 -1.15
N GLU A 231 -4.66 25.32 -1.83
CA GLU A 231 -3.97 25.17 -3.12
C GLU A 231 -4.68 25.96 -4.22
N ARG A 232 -6.03 25.98 -4.24
CA ARG A 232 -6.80 26.83 -5.16
C ARG A 232 -6.55 28.32 -4.92
N LYS A 233 -6.49 28.73 -3.65
CA LYS A 233 -6.16 30.11 -3.25
C LYS A 233 -4.78 30.52 -3.74
N ASP A 234 -3.77 29.67 -3.57
CA ASP A 234 -2.39 29.94 -3.98
C ASP A 234 -2.29 30.09 -5.51
N ARG A 235 -3.04 29.29 -6.28
CA ARG A 235 -3.13 29.39 -7.74
C ARG A 235 -4.04 30.52 -8.25
N LYS A 236 -4.78 31.19 -7.36
CA LYS A 236 -5.82 32.19 -7.70
C LYS A 236 -6.90 31.62 -8.63
N GLU A 237 -7.32 30.39 -8.36
CA GLU A 237 -8.38 29.68 -9.10
C GLU A 237 -9.68 29.67 -8.26
N PRO A 238 -10.58 30.66 -8.40
CA PRO A 238 -11.85 30.65 -7.69
C PRO A 238 -12.74 29.49 -8.16
N VAL A 239 -13.53 28.93 -7.25
CA VAL A 239 -14.54 27.92 -7.59
C VAL A 239 -15.76 28.65 -8.13
N ILE A 240 -16.13 28.36 -9.37
CA ILE A 240 -17.35 28.88 -9.97
C ILE A 240 -18.53 28.05 -9.44
N THR A 241 -19.51 28.73 -8.88
CA THR A 241 -20.75 28.12 -8.38
C THR A 241 -21.66 27.72 -9.55
N PRO A 242 -22.57 26.75 -9.35
CA PRO A 242 -23.59 26.43 -10.35
C PRO A 242 -24.45 27.65 -10.73
N ALA A 243 -24.70 28.58 -9.81
CA ALA A 243 -25.46 29.81 -10.06
C ALA A 243 -24.73 30.77 -11.00
N GLU A 244 -23.43 30.96 -10.80
CA GLU A 244 -22.58 31.77 -11.69
C GLU A 244 -22.47 31.14 -13.08
N LEU A 245 -22.34 29.81 -13.18
CA LEU A 245 -22.36 29.08 -14.45
C LEU A 245 -23.70 29.23 -15.19
N ALA A 246 -24.82 29.21 -14.46
CA ALA A 246 -26.16 29.38 -15.00
C ALA A 246 -26.51 30.84 -15.34
N LYS A 247 -25.62 31.81 -15.05
CA LYS A 247 -25.83 33.26 -15.25
C LYS A 247 -27.15 33.77 -14.65
N LEU A 248 -27.55 33.23 -13.50
CA LEU A 248 -28.75 33.69 -12.81
C LEU A 248 -28.54 35.12 -12.27
N PRO A 249 -29.46 36.06 -12.51
CA PRO A 249 -29.29 37.44 -12.05
C PRO A 249 -29.31 37.53 -10.52
N GLY A 250 -28.25 38.09 -9.92
CA GLY A 250 -28.13 38.34 -8.48
C GLY A 250 -27.06 37.54 -7.72
N ALA A 251 -26.18 36.82 -8.42
CA ALA A 251 -24.95 36.25 -7.86
C ALA A 251 -23.79 37.25 -7.94
#